data_AF-Q2PTK3-F1
#
_entry.id   AF-Q2PTK3-F1
#
_cell.length_a   1.000
_cell.length_b   1.000
_cell.length_c   1.000
_cell.angle_alpha   90.00
_cell.angle_beta   90.00
_cell.angle_gamma   90.00
#
_symmetry.space_group_name_H-M   'P 1'
#
loop_
_entity.id
_entity.type
_entity.pdbx_description
1 polymer ?
#
loop_
_entity_poly.entity_id
_entity_poly.type
_entity_poly.pdbx_seq_one_letter_code
_entity_poly.pdbx_strand_id
1 'polypeptide(L)'
;KRNKTALRILVTLAVVMAISFWVGTSSKEVQAAEIGQPTPINEIFTDENLANAIKTTLSKPSTASAVSQAELDSVRDVTAESSNIASLEGVQYLNNLDTLVLNNNKITTLNPLAGLTKLSILEASNNQLSDISALSNVTNLHQLRLDGNQIKQLNGVSNLINLETIELSNNQITAISPVSGLKNLVGLGIDNNKISDLSPISGLSKLNHLTADSNQISDLRPLSNLAAMEVMRLDGNQISDVTPIANLANLNYVFLAENQISDISSLQPLFNSPNFFGITLDNQKITSEPVLYQQELVVPNNIKDEMGALIAPATISDNGVYASPNINWNLPNYTNQVSYTFNKQLAYGSFSGTVTQTLHNAYTATFDVDGVKTNEAVEETKLLQEPIAPTKEGYTFTGWYDAKTGGNKWDFATDKMPAEDITLYAQFTINSYTATFDIDGKLTTQKVTYQSLLEEPVAPTKDGYTFTGWYDAKTGGTKWDFATGKMPAGNITLYAQFTKNDNPNPDDPTTNTPTGNGDGTSNPSNSGGNTTLPTAGDENTMLPIFIGVFLLGTATLILRKTIKVK
;
A
#
# COMPACT_ATOMS: atom_id res chain seq x y z
N LYS A 1 -42.98 9.81 48.06
CA LYS A 1 -42.31 9.82 46.73
C LYS A 1 -40.80 9.56 46.74
N ARG A 2 -40.09 9.60 47.88
CA ARG A 2 -38.63 9.32 47.98
C ARG A 2 -38.21 7.84 48.08
N ASN A 3 -39.16 6.91 48.27
CA ASN A 3 -38.84 5.49 48.56
C ASN A 3 -39.02 4.51 47.38
N LYS A 4 -39.57 4.97 46.24
CA LYS A 4 -39.75 4.09 45.05
C LYS A 4 -38.52 4.08 44.12
N THR A 5 -37.69 5.12 44.17
CA THR A 5 -36.48 5.22 43.32
C THR A 5 -35.31 4.44 43.93
N ALA A 6 -35.13 4.49 45.25
CA ALA A 6 -34.11 3.68 45.94
C ALA A 6 -34.39 2.18 45.85
N LEU A 7 -35.66 1.77 45.97
CA LEU A 7 -36.06 0.37 45.81
C LEU A 7 -35.89 -0.13 44.36
N ARG A 8 -36.10 0.72 43.35
CA ARG A 8 -35.81 0.37 41.95
C ARG A 8 -34.32 0.20 41.70
N ILE A 9 -33.46 1.07 42.25
CA ILE A 9 -32.00 0.95 42.10
C ILE A 9 -31.46 -0.30 42.82
N LEU A 10 -31.98 -0.64 44.00
CA LEU A 10 -31.61 -1.87 44.72
C LEU A 10 -32.09 -3.15 44.03
N VAL A 11 -33.29 -3.14 43.45
CA VAL A 11 -33.80 -4.30 42.68
C VAL A 11 -33.05 -4.44 41.36
N THR A 12 -32.66 -3.35 40.69
CA THR A 12 -31.84 -3.43 39.47
C THR A 12 -30.41 -3.89 39.76
N LEU A 13 -29.79 -3.47 40.88
CA LEU A 13 -28.48 -3.99 41.30
C LEU A 13 -28.52 -5.45 41.74
N ALA A 14 -29.61 -5.90 42.39
CA ALA A 14 -29.80 -7.30 42.74
C ALA A 14 -30.09 -8.18 41.52
N VAL A 15 -30.80 -7.67 40.50
CA VAL A 15 -31.02 -8.39 39.24
C VAL A 15 -29.74 -8.41 38.40
N VAL A 16 -28.92 -7.36 38.41
CA VAL A 16 -27.61 -7.38 37.74
C VAL A 16 -26.62 -8.31 38.46
N MET A 17 -26.60 -8.36 39.80
CA MET A 17 -25.81 -9.35 40.56
C MET A 17 -26.35 -10.79 40.42
N ALA A 18 -27.65 -10.99 40.27
CA ALA A 18 -28.23 -12.30 40.02
C ALA A 18 -28.01 -12.77 38.57
N ILE A 19 -27.93 -11.85 37.60
CA ILE A 19 -27.58 -12.17 36.20
C ILE A 19 -26.07 -12.40 36.04
N SER A 20 -25.20 -11.76 36.85
CA SER A 20 -23.77 -12.09 36.89
C SER A 20 -23.38 -13.26 37.80
N PHE A 21 -24.33 -13.85 38.54
CA PHE A 21 -24.18 -15.14 39.21
C PHE A 21 -24.97 -16.29 38.54
N TRP A 22 -25.64 -16.01 37.42
CA TRP A 22 -26.39 -16.99 36.63
C TRP A 22 -26.02 -16.91 35.13
N VAL A 23 -24.80 -16.48 34.84
CA VAL A 23 -24.00 -17.15 33.82
C VAL A 23 -23.08 -18.08 34.61
N GLY A 24 -23.67 -19.18 35.10
CA GLY A 24 -22.89 -20.34 35.41
C GLY A 24 -22.21 -20.75 34.11
N THR A 25 -20.98 -20.27 33.91
CA THR A 25 -20.00 -21.08 33.21
C THR A 25 -19.90 -22.35 34.06
N SER A 26 -20.75 -23.32 33.77
CA SER A 26 -20.26 -24.68 33.68
C SER A 26 -19.16 -24.61 32.62
N SER A 27 -17.96 -24.15 33.02
CA SER A 27 -16.75 -24.60 32.38
C SER A 27 -16.80 -26.10 32.56
N LYS A 28 -17.40 -26.80 31.59
CA LYS A 28 -17.09 -28.21 31.41
C LYS A 28 -15.57 -28.22 31.39
N GLU A 29 -14.96 -28.76 32.43
CA GLU A 29 -13.53 -29.01 32.41
C GLU A 29 -13.26 -29.74 31.10
N VAL A 30 -12.34 -29.20 30.30
CA VAL A 30 -11.99 -29.81 29.03
C VAL A 30 -11.29 -31.10 29.40
N GLN A 31 -12.00 -32.22 29.22
CA GLN A 31 -11.55 -33.54 29.63
C GLN A 31 -11.54 -34.46 28.41
N ALA A 32 -10.58 -35.38 28.39
CA ALA A 32 -10.47 -36.43 27.39
C ALA A 32 -11.71 -37.34 27.40
N ALA A 33 -11.98 -38.00 26.27
CA ALA A 33 -13.16 -38.83 26.09
C ALA A 33 -12.97 -40.20 26.76
N GLU A 34 -14.08 -40.91 27.02
CA GLU A 34 -14.02 -42.27 27.57
C GLU A 34 -14.84 -43.25 26.71
N ILE A 35 -14.37 -44.50 26.62
CA ILE A 35 -15.16 -45.60 26.04
C ILE A 35 -16.11 -46.20 27.08
N GLY A 36 -17.36 -46.46 26.68
CA GLY A 36 -18.40 -46.96 27.59
C GLY A 36 -18.34 -48.46 27.91
N GLN A 37 -17.56 -49.23 27.15
CA GLN A 37 -17.41 -50.68 27.32
C GLN A 37 -16.09 -51.16 26.67
N PRO A 38 -15.56 -52.34 27.05
CA PRO A 38 -14.41 -52.92 26.37
C PRO A 38 -14.65 -53.04 24.87
N THR A 39 -13.78 -52.43 24.07
CA THR A 39 -13.96 -52.27 22.62
C THR A 39 -12.67 -52.69 21.90
N PRO A 40 -12.73 -53.36 20.73
CA PRO A 40 -11.54 -53.72 19.95
C PRO A 40 -10.68 -52.51 19.57
N ILE A 41 -9.35 -52.67 19.60
CA ILE A 41 -8.40 -51.57 19.30
C ILE A 41 -8.65 -50.99 17.91
N ASN A 42 -8.86 -51.80 16.88
CA ASN A 42 -9.14 -51.33 15.51
C ASN A 42 -10.52 -50.66 15.32
N GLU A 43 -11.44 -50.79 16.28
CA GLU A 43 -12.70 -50.04 16.28
C GLU A 43 -12.55 -48.67 16.95
N ILE A 44 -11.64 -48.56 17.93
CA ILE A 44 -11.31 -47.30 18.60
C ILE A 44 -10.36 -46.45 17.74
N PHE A 45 -9.31 -47.08 17.23
CA PHE A 45 -8.28 -46.45 16.40
C PHE A 45 -8.50 -46.87 14.95
N THR A 46 -9.15 -46.01 14.18
CA THR A 46 -9.61 -46.36 12.81
C THR A 46 -8.47 -46.42 11.79
N ASP A 47 -7.33 -45.80 12.08
CA ASP A 47 -6.12 -45.92 11.27
C ASP A 47 -5.39 -47.21 11.64
N GLU A 48 -5.17 -48.10 10.67
CA GLU A 48 -4.58 -49.41 10.91
C GLU A 48 -3.16 -49.32 11.50
N ASN A 49 -2.36 -48.33 11.08
CA ASN A 49 -1.00 -48.17 11.56
C ASN A 49 -0.99 -47.65 13.00
N LEU A 50 -1.89 -46.72 13.32
CA LEU A 50 -2.08 -46.26 14.70
C LEU A 50 -2.63 -47.38 15.60
N ALA A 51 -3.61 -48.16 15.13
CA ALA A 51 -4.13 -49.31 15.85
C ALA A 51 -3.02 -50.33 16.15
N ASN A 52 -2.13 -50.57 15.19
CA ASN A 52 -0.97 -51.43 15.39
C ASN A 52 0.04 -50.86 16.39
N ALA A 53 0.25 -49.55 16.40
CA ALA A 53 1.07 -48.89 17.42
C ALA A 53 0.47 -49.09 18.81
N ILE A 54 -0.82 -48.80 19.00
CA ILE A 54 -1.51 -48.97 20.30
C ILE A 54 -1.56 -50.43 20.74
N LYS A 55 -1.80 -51.37 19.82
CA LYS A 55 -1.70 -52.81 20.10
C LYS A 55 -0.33 -53.15 20.69
N THR A 56 0.74 -52.61 20.12
CA THR A 56 2.10 -52.84 20.58
C THR A 56 2.34 -52.21 21.95
N THR A 57 1.93 -50.94 22.14
CA THR A 57 2.00 -50.23 23.43
C THR A 57 1.30 -50.98 24.55
N LEU A 58 0.12 -51.56 24.29
CA LEU A 58 -0.65 -52.33 25.26
C LEU A 58 -0.26 -53.80 25.34
N SER A 59 0.74 -54.25 24.58
CA SER A 59 1.17 -55.66 24.50
C SER A 59 0.02 -56.63 24.18
N LYS A 60 -0.88 -56.23 23.28
CA LYS A 60 -2.04 -57.02 22.87
C LYS A 60 -1.71 -57.93 21.69
N PRO A 61 -2.30 -59.14 21.60
CA PRO A 61 -1.93 -60.11 20.56
C PRO A 61 -2.40 -59.71 19.15
N SER A 62 -3.44 -58.89 19.04
CA SER A 62 -4.03 -58.45 17.77
C SER A 62 -4.75 -57.11 17.92
N THR A 63 -4.91 -56.35 16.84
CA THR A 63 -5.72 -55.13 16.82
C THR A 63 -7.22 -55.41 17.03
N ALA A 64 -7.67 -56.65 16.85
CA ALA A 64 -9.02 -57.08 17.20
C ALA A 64 -9.21 -57.37 18.71
N SER A 65 -8.15 -57.26 19.52
CA SER A 65 -8.26 -57.49 20.97
C SER A 65 -9.05 -56.37 21.62
N ALA A 66 -10.03 -56.69 22.46
CA ALA A 66 -10.74 -55.69 23.24
C ALA A 66 -9.82 -55.05 24.32
N VAL A 67 -10.00 -53.75 24.51
CA VAL A 67 -9.35 -52.95 25.55
C VAL A 67 -10.39 -52.16 26.32
N SER A 68 -10.18 -52.03 27.62
CA SER A 68 -10.99 -51.22 28.53
C SER A 68 -10.43 -49.80 28.68
N GLN A 69 -11.24 -48.86 29.17
CA GLN A 69 -10.76 -47.50 29.46
C GLN A 69 -9.60 -47.50 30.46
N ALA A 70 -9.61 -48.39 31.46
CA ALA A 70 -8.51 -48.52 32.42
C ALA A 70 -7.17 -48.93 31.76
N GLU A 71 -7.22 -49.74 30.69
CA GLU A 71 -6.04 -50.08 29.91
C GLU A 71 -5.57 -48.91 29.04
N LEU A 72 -6.50 -48.17 28.42
CA LEU A 72 -6.18 -46.94 27.69
C LEU A 72 -5.57 -45.86 28.62
N ASP A 73 -6.12 -45.73 29.83
CA ASP A 73 -5.62 -44.86 30.89
C ASP A 73 -4.26 -45.30 31.45
N SER A 74 -3.79 -46.52 31.15
CA SER A 74 -2.44 -46.97 31.50
C SER A 74 -1.37 -46.50 30.50
N VAL A 75 -1.78 -46.11 29.28
CA VAL A 75 -0.88 -45.57 28.26
C VAL A 75 -0.36 -44.21 28.70
N ARG A 76 0.97 -44.06 28.71
CA ARG A 76 1.68 -42.80 28.96
C ARG A 76 2.37 -42.28 27.72
N ASP A 77 2.90 -43.20 26.92
CA ASP A 77 3.74 -42.89 25.78
C ASP A 77 3.25 -43.63 24.54
N VAL A 78 3.13 -42.90 23.43
CA VAL A 78 2.86 -43.48 22.12
C VAL A 78 3.90 -42.95 21.14
N THR A 79 4.68 -43.86 20.56
CA THR A 79 5.65 -43.56 19.51
C THR A 79 5.29 -44.34 18.25
N ALA A 80 5.02 -43.62 17.17
CA ALA A 80 4.63 -44.20 15.89
C ALA A 80 5.15 -43.35 14.72
N GLU A 81 6.48 -43.22 14.65
CA GLU A 81 7.15 -42.46 13.59
C GLU A 81 7.15 -43.22 12.26
N SER A 82 7.19 -42.50 11.14
CA SER A 82 7.36 -43.09 9.79
C SER A 82 6.37 -44.21 9.47
N SER A 83 5.17 -44.16 10.05
CA SER A 83 4.21 -45.28 10.07
C SER A 83 3.07 -45.10 9.07
N ASN A 84 3.10 -44.06 8.23
CA ASN A 84 2.02 -43.70 7.30
C ASN A 84 0.65 -43.47 7.97
N ILE A 85 0.63 -43.04 9.24
CA ILE A 85 -0.60 -42.69 9.96
C ILE A 85 -1.22 -41.45 9.32
N ALA A 86 -2.50 -41.50 9.02
CA ALA A 86 -3.27 -40.38 8.47
C ALA A 86 -4.32 -39.84 9.43
N SER A 87 -4.85 -40.68 10.34
CA SER A 87 -5.86 -40.30 11.32
C SER A 87 -5.41 -40.55 12.76
N LEU A 88 -5.71 -39.61 13.65
CA LEU A 88 -5.51 -39.71 15.09
C LEU A 88 -6.80 -40.09 15.84
N GLU A 89 -7.84 -40.49 15.13
CA GLU A 89 -9.07 -40.98 15.76
C GLU A 89 -8.74 -42.12 16.74
N GLY A 90 -9.32 -42.04 17.94
CA GLY A 90 -9.05 -42.95 19.06
C GLY A 90 -8.07 -42.39 20.09
N VAL A 91 -7.20 -41.45 19.72
CA VAL A 91 -6.21 -40.86 20.66
C VAL A 91 -6.90 -40.06 21.77
N GLN A 92 -8.11 -39.53 21.53
CA GLN A 92 -8.89 -38.80 22.52
C GLN A 92 -9.27 -39.62 23.77
N TYR A 93 -9.12 -40.95 23.73
CA TYR A 93 -9.40 -41.86 24.85
C TYR A 93 -8.16 -42.18 25.70
N LEU A 94 -6.98 -41.64 25.37
CA LEU A 94 -5.74 -41.87 26.11
C LEU A 94 -5.57 -40.79 27.20
N ASN A 95 -6.42 -40.83 28.23
CA ASN A 95 -6.60 -39.73 29.20
C ASN A 95 -5.35 -39.33 30.00
N ASN A 96 -4.37 -40.24 30.07
CA ASN A 96 -3.12 -40.05 30.80
C ASN A 96 -1.90 -40.00 29.88
N LEU A 97 -2.10 -39.80 28.58
CA LEU A 97 -1.01 -39.64 27.62
C LEU A 97 -0.16 -38.43 28.02
N ASP A 98 1.14 -38.67 28.18
CA ASP A 98 2.16 -37.69 28.54
C ASP A 98 3.02 -37.35 27.33
N THR A 99 3.42 -38.36 26.54
CA THR A 99 4.26 -38.19 25.35
C THR A 99 3.62 -38.82 24.11
N LEU A 100 3.55 -38.03 23.04
CA LEU A 100 3.05 -38.47 21.73
C LEU A 100 4.04 -38.10 20.63
N VAL A 101 4.64 -39.12 20.00
CA VAL A 101 5.66 -38.97 18.94
C VAL A 101 5.13 -39.58 17.63
N LEU A 102 4.93 -38.72 16.64
CA LEU A 102 4.21 -38.99 15.39
C LEU A 102 4.95 -38.41 14.17
N ASN A 103 6.27 -38.22 14.26
CA ASN A 103 7.06 -37.63 13.19
C ASN A 103 6.98 -38.46 11.89
N ASN A 104 7.04 -37.78 10.74
CA ASN A 104 7.08 -38.40 9.41
C ASN A 104 5.84 -39.24 9.08
N ASN A 105 4.64 -38.67 9.27
CA ASN A 105 3.36 -39.32 8.95
C ASN A 105 2.56 -38.48 7.94
N LYS A 106 1.26 -38.73 7.82
CA LYS A 106 0.33 -38.05 6.89
C LYS A 106 -0.81 -37.37 7.64
N ILE A 107 -0.57 -36.95 8.87
CA ILE A 107 -1.59 -36.39 9.76
C ILE A 107 -1.94 -34.97 9.28
N THR A 108 -3.24 -34.70 9.20
CA THR A 108 -3.78 -33.41 8.74
C THR A 108 -4.47 -32.60 9.84
N THR A 109 -4.81 -33.22 10.98
CA THR A 109 -5.52 -32.57 12.09
C THR A 109 -5.09 -33.11 13.45
N LEU A 110 -5.12 -32.25 14.46
CA LEU A 110 -4.87 -32.56 15.87
C LEU A 110 -6.14 -32.59 16.71
N ASN A 111 -7.33 -32.54 16.11
CA ASN A 111 -8.60 -32.47 16.86
C ASN A 111 -8.77 -33.54 17.95
N PRO A 112 -8.36 -34.81 17.73
CA PRO A 112 -8.41 -35.84 18.79
C PRO A 112 -7.58 -35.52 20.04
N LEU A 113 -6.65 -34.56 19.97
CA LEU A 113 -5.82 -34.16 21.11
C LEU A 113 -6.47 -33.11 22.01
N ALA A 114 -7.59 -32.50 21.61
CA ALA A 114 -8.14 -31.30 22.25
C ALA A 114 -8.49 -31.44 23.75
N GLY A 115 -8.71 -32.68 24.22
CA GLY A 115 -9.01 -33.00 25.62
C GLY A 115 -7.84 -33.54 26.44
N LEU A 116 -6.65 -33.73 25.85
CA LEU A 116 -5.52 -34.42 26.47
C LEU A 116 -4.71 -33.48 27.37
N THR A 117 -5.33 -33.00 28.45
CA THR A 117 -4.74 -31.97 29.33
C THR A 117 -3.49 -32.40 30.08
N LYS A 118 -3.13 -33.69 30.06
CA LYS A 118 -1.88 -34.23 30.65
C LYS A 118 -0.71 -34.30 29.66
N LEU A 119 -0.96 -34.15 28.36
CA LEU A 119 0.08 -34.24 27.34
C LEU A 119 1.15 -33.17 27.58
N SER A 120 2.39 -33.62 27.74
CA SER A 120 3.56 -32.81 28.04
C SER A 120 4.46 -32.64 26.81
N ILE A 121 4.60 -33.69 26.00
CA ILE A 121 5.44 -33.70 24.81
C ILE A 121 4.60 -34.08 23.59
N LEU A 122 4.58 -33.21 22.60
CA LEU A 122 4.01 -33.50 21.28
C LEU A 122 5.07 -33.30 20.20
N GLU A 123 5.39 -34.38 19.50
CA GLU A 123 6.20 -34.35 18.28
C GLU A 123 5.38 -34.85 17.10
N ALA A 124 5.14 -33.98 16.12
CA ALA A 124 4.44 -34.32 14.88
C ALA A 124 5.11 -33.61 13.68
N SER A 125 6.44 -33.53 13.70
CA SER A 125 7.22 -32.97 12.59
C SER A 125 7.03 -33.79 11.31
N ASN A 126 7.16 -33.16 10.14
CA ASN A 126 6.99 -33.77 8.81
C ASN A 126 5.61 -34.45 8.65
N ASN A 127 4.55 -33.66 8.82
CA ASN A 127 3.16 -34.05 8.60
C ASN A 127 2.49 -33.05 7.64
N GLN A 128 1.15 -32.98 7.63
CA GLN A 128 0.37 -32.10 6.75
C GLN A 128 -0.54 -31.17 7.57
N LEU A 129 -0.10 -30.78 8.76
CA LEU A 129 -0.86 -29.93 9.68
C LEU A 129 -0.91 -28.50 9.17
N SER A 130 -2.09 -27.90 9.17
CA SER A 130 -2.27 -26.47 8.84
C SER A 130 -3.00 -25.69 9.93
N ASP A 131 -3.83 -26.37 10.72
CA ASP A 131 -4.50 -25.85 11.90
C ASP A 131 -4.07 -26.62 13.16
N ILE A 132 -3.70 -25.88 14.19
CA ILE A 132 -3.27 -26.38 15.49
C ILE A 132 -4.15 -25.86 16.64
N SER A 133 -5.31 -25.27 16.31
CA SER A 133 -6.27 -24.71 17.29
C SER A 133 -6.74 -25.71 18.36
N ALA A 134 -6.74 -27.00 18.01
CA ALA A 134 -7.02 -28.10 18.93
C ALA A 134 -6.12 -28.10 20.17
N LEU A 135 -4.91 -27.52 20.08
CA LEU A 135 -3.97 -27.47 21.19
C LEU A 135 -4.37 -26.47 22.29
N SER A 136 -5.36 -25.60 22.06
CA SER A 136 -5.73 -24.50 22.99
C SER A 136 -5.98 -24.87 24.45
N ASN A 137 -6.37 -26.12 24.73
CA ASN A 137 -6.61 -26.64 26.08
C ASN A 137 -5.57 -27.67 26.55
N VAL A 138 -4.56 -27.97 25.74
CA VAL A 138 -3.48 -28.93 26.06
C VAL A 138 -2.39 -28.20 26.86
N THR A 139 -2.79 -27.57 27.96
CA THR A 139 -1.99 -26.56 28.67
C THR A 139 -0.79 -27.12 29.43
N ASN A 140 -0.68 -28.44 29.57
CA ASN A 140 0.47 -29.10 30.19
C ASN A 140 1.64 -29.31 29.21
N LEU A 141 1.55 -28.86 27.97
CA LEU A 141 2.66 -28.99 27.01
C LEU A 141 3.89 -28.20 27.46
N HIS A 142 5.03 -28.90 27.52
CA HIS A 142 6.37 -28.35 27.75
C HIS A 142 7.19 -28.35 26.45
N GLN A 143 6.96 -29.32 25.56
CA GLN A 143 7.64 -29.43 24.27
C GLN A 143 6.65 -29.62 23.13
N LEU A 144 6.78 -28.78 22.10
CA LEU A 144 5.98 -28.83 20.88
C LEU A 144 6.88 -28.81 19.65
N ARG A 145 6.95 -29.93 18.91
CA ARG A 145 7.71 -30.03 17.65
C ARG A 145 6.78 -30.30 16.48
N LEU A 146 6.69 -29.34 15.57
CA LEU A 146 5.81 -29.34 14.40
C LEU A 146 6.54 -28.88 13.14
N ASP A 147 7.85 -29.14 13.04
CA ASP A 147 8.65 -28.81 11.87
C ASP A 147 8.07 -29.45 10.59
N GLY A 148 8.29 -28.85 9.42
CA GLY A 148 7.93 -29.50 8.14
C GLY A 148 6.42 -29.73 7.97
N ASN A 149 5.60 -28.77 8.38
CA ASN A 149 4.15 -28.80 8.23
C ASN A 149 3.67 -27.65 7.30
N GLN A 150 2.38 -27.34 7.31
CA GLN A 150 1.74 -26.31 6.48
C GLN A 150 1.11 -25.20 7.34
N ILE A 151 1.65 -24.97 8.54
CA ILE A 151 1.11 -24.04 9.52
C ILE A 151 1.36 -22.60 9.08
N LYS A 152 0.30 -21.78 9.10
CA LYS A 152 0.38 -20.34 8.77
C LYS A 152 0.20 -19.44 9.99
N GLN A 153 -0.56 -19.92 10.98
CA GLN A 153 -0.94 -19.18 12.17
C GLN A 153 -0.85 -20.09 13.40
N LEU A 154 -0.38 -19.52 14.51
CA LEU A 154 -0.22 -20.25 15.78
C LEU A 154 -1.49 -20.20 16.64
N ASN A 155 -2.64 -20.48 16.02
CA ASN A 155 -3.92 -20.50 16.71
C ASN A 155 -3.92 -21.57 17.83
N GLY A 156 -4.31 -21.21 19.05
CA GLY A 156 -4.31 -22.13 20.19
C GLY A 156 -2.99 -22.23 20.96
N VAL A 157 -1.93 -21.52 20.57
CA VAL A 157 -0.65 -21.54 21.30
C VAL A 157 -0.61 -20.60 22.51
N SER A 158 -1.42 -19.53 22.52
CA SER A 158 -1.32 -18.45 23.52
C SER A 158 -1.53 -18.88 24.98
N ASN A 159 -2.23 -19.99 25.22
CA ASN A 159 -2.53 -20.50 26.57
C ASN A 159 -1.54 -21.57 27.03
N LEU A 160 -0.57 -21.96 26.20
CA LEU A 160 0.39 -23.03 26.47
C LEU A 160 1.57 -22.51 27.30
N ILE A 161 1.27 -21.88 28.42
CA ILE A 161 2.21 -21.10 29.24
C ILE A 161 3.36 -21.93 29.85
N ASN A 162 3.25 -23.26 29.83
CA ASN A 162 4.27 -24.19 30.30
C ASN A 162 5.27 -24.59 29.21
N LEU A 163 5.09 -24.13 27.96
CA LEU A 163 6.04 -24.43 26.88
C LEU A 163 7.42 -23.88 27.21
N GLU A 164 8.41 -24.79 27.11
CA GLU A 164 9.83 -24.54 27.26
C GLU A 164 10.52 -24.58 25.89
N THR A 165 10.06 -25.45 24.99
CA THR A 165 10.63 -25.61 23.64
C THR A 165 9.53 -25.66 22.58
N ILE A 166 9.68 -24.84 21.54
CA ILE A 166 8.82 -24.85 20.35
C ILE A 166 9.70 -24.97 19.11
N GLU A 167 9.44 -25.98 18.27
CA GLU A 167 10.08 -26.18 16.97
C GLU A 167 9.00 -26.13 15.87
N LEU A 168 9.12 -25.13 14.99
CA LEU A 168 8.15 -24.78 13.95
C LEU A 168 8.84 -24.51 12.60
N SER A 169 10.08 -24.97 12.43
CA SER A 169 10.86 -24.72 11.24
C SER A 169 10.22 -25.36 10.00
N ASN A 170 10.44 -24.79 8.81
CA ASN A 170 9.86 -25.29 7.55
C ASN A 170 8.31 -25.30 7.56
N ASN A 171 7.71 -24.16 7.85
CA ASN A 171 6.27 -23.93 7.79
C ASN A 171 5.96 -22.72 6.88
N GLN A 172 4.79 -22.09 7.03
CA GLN A 172 4.36 -20.91 6.27
C GLN A 172 3.96 -19.76 7.21
N ILE A 173 4.60 -19.68 8.38
CA ILE A 173 4.26 -18.74 9.44
C ILE A 173 4.72 -17.33 9.05
N THR A 174 3.84 -16.35 9.29
CA THR A 174 4.12 -14.91 9.04
C THR A 174 4.16 -14.09 10.33
N ALA A 175 3.49 -14.57 11.39
CA ALA A 175 3.39 -13.87 12.66
C ALA A 175 3.45 -14.84 13.83
N ILE A 176 4.20 -14.45 14.86
CA ILE A 176 4.40 -15.23 16.09
C ILE A 176 3.77 -14.54 17.31
N SER A 177 2.81 -13.61 17.14
CA SER A 177 2.17 -12.92 18.26
C SER A 177 1.62 -13.83 19.38
N PRO A 178 1.14 -15.07 19.12
CA PRO A 178 0.71 -15.96 20.20
C PRO A 178 1.82 -16.39 21.18
N VAL A 179 3.11 -16.25 20.83
CA VAL A 179 4.20 -16.64 21.74
C VAL A 179 4.51 -15.60 22.83
N SER A 180 3.95 -14.40 22.76
CA SER A 180 4.36 -13.28 23.63
C SER A 180 4.17 -13.51 25.13
N GLY A 181 3.26 -14.42 25.50
CA GLY A 181 2.96 -14.77 26.89
C GLY A 181 3.74 -15.97 27.43
N LEU A 182 4.54 -16.65 26.60
CA LEU A 182 5.16 -17.94 26.93
C LEU A 182 6.46 -17.75 27.71
N LYS A 183 6.35 -17.19 28.92
CA LYS A 183 7.50 -16.76 29.75
C LYS A 183 8.44 -17.90 30.19
N ASN A 184 8.02 -19.16 30.01
CA ASN A 184 8.84 -20.32 30.28
C ASN A 184 9.69 -20.77 29.09
N LEU A 185 9.51 -20.16 27.91
CA LEU A 185 10.20 -20.55 26.70
C LEU A 185 11.71 -20.34 26.82
N VAL A 186 12.46 -21.41 26.57
CA VAL A 186 13.91 -21.51 26.57
C VAL A 186 14.43 -21.62 25.13
N GLY A 187 13.75 -22.41 24.30
CA GLY A 187 14.09 -22.62 22.89
C GLY A 187 12.93 -22.28 21.94
N LEU A 188 13.24 -21.54 20.87
CA LEU A 188 12.31 -21.26 19.77
C LEU A 188 12.99 -21.49 18.43
N GLY A 189 12.53 -22.50 17.69
CA GLY A 189 12.92 -22.75 16.31
C GLY A 189 11.81 -22.39 15.32
N ILE A 190 12.13 -21.49 14.40
CA ILE A 190 11.22 -20.89 13.41
C ILE A 190 11.90 -20.69 12.05
N ASP A 191 12.94 -21.47 11.76
CA ASP A 191 13.69 -21.38 10.50
C ASP A 191 12.79 -21.63 9.29
N ASN A 192 13.15 -21.08 8.12
CA ASN A 192 12.46 -21.32 6.86
C ASN A 192 10.95 -21.02 6.94
N ASN A 193 10.62 -19.79 7.34
CA ASN A 193 9.27 -19.26 7.42
C ASN A 193 9.20 -17.89 6.69
N LYS A 194 8.22 -17.04 7.02
CA LYS A 194 8.02 -15.71 6.43
C LYS A 194 7.86 -14.64 7.51
N ILE A 195 8.59 -14.81 8.62
CA ILE A 195 8.49 -13.93 9.80
C ILE A 195 9.38 -12.71 9.57
N SER A 196 8.86 -11.53 9.90
CA SER A 196 9.62 -10.27 9.89
C SER A 196 9.65 -9.56 11.25
N ASP A 197 8.64 -9.81 12.10
CA ASP A 197 8.49 -9.14 13.40
C ASP A 197 8.85 -10.07 14.57
N LEU A 198 9.92 -9.71 15.28
CA LEU A 198 10.37 -10.38 16.51
C LEU A 198 9.86 -9.67 17.79
N SER A 199 9.05 -8.62 17.69
CA SER A 199 8.50 -7.92 18.87
C SER A 199 7.81 -8.86 19.88
N PRO A 200 7.13 -9.96 19.49
CA PRO A 200 6.51 -10.87 20.45
C PRO A 200 7.48 -11.54 21.41
N ILE A 201 8.75 -11.74 21.04
CA ILE A 201 9.72 -12.44 21.89
C ILE A 201 10.50 -11.51 22.83
N SER A 202 10.30 -10.20 22.75
CA SER A 202 11.07 -9.20 23.52
C SER A 202 10.99 -9.33 25.05
N GLY A 203 9.94 -9.97 25.57
CA GLY A 203 9.73 -10.21 27.00
C GLY A 203 10.10 -11.61 27.49
N LEU A 204 10.63 -12.48 26.64
CA LEU A 204 10.89 -13.89 26.96
C LEU A 204 12.26 -14.05 27.64
N SER A 205 12.36 -13.63 28.90
CA SER A 205 13.63 -13.53 29.63
C SER A 205 14.39 -14.85 29.85
N LYS A 206 13.76 -16.01 29.61
CA LYS A 206 14.39 -17.34 29.69
C LYS A 206 14.90 -17.85 28.34
N LEU A 207 14.55 -17.17 27.24
CA LEU A 207 14.90 -17.61 25.89
C LEU A 207 16.42 -17.54 25.74
N ASN A 208 17.06 -18.70 25.58
CA ASN A 208 18.49 -18.82 25.39
C ASN A 208 18.89 -19.38 24.02
N HIS A 209 17.94 -19.98 23.30
CA HIS A 209 18.14 -20.54 21.97
C HIS A 209 17.08 -20.02 21.01
N LEU A 210 17.51 -19.33 19.96
CA LEU A 210 16.66 -18.86 18.86
C LEU A 210 17.24 -19.36 17.53
N THR A 211 16.45 -20.09 16.76
CA THR A 211 16.75 -20.37 15.35
C THR A 211 15.67 -19.75 14.46
N ALA A 212 16.08 -18.85 13.59
CA ALA A 212 15.20 -18.09 12.70
C ALA A 212 15.89 -17.83 11.35
N ASP A 213 16.72 -18.77 10.91
CA ASP A 213 17.36 -18.77 9.60
C ASP A 213 16.29 -18.70 8.50
N SER A 214 16.62 -18.11 7.35
CA SER A 214 15.75 -18.05 6.16
C SER A 214 14.36 -17.45 6.45
N ASN A 215 14.33 -16.21 6.93
CA ASN A 215 13.12 -15.43 7.21
C ASN A 215 13.20 -14.03 6.56
N GLN A 216 12.38 -13.07 7.01
CA GLN A 216 12.32 -11.69 6.51
C GLN A 216 12.62 -10.69 7.63
N ILE A 217 13.44 -11.08 8.60
CA ILE A 217 13.76 -10.28 9.77
C ILE A 217 14.75 -9.19 9.37
N SER A 218 14.46 -7.94 9.72
CA SER A 218 15.38 -6.80 9.55
C SER A 218 15.69 -6.06 10.85
N ASP A 219 14.85 -6.24 11.88
CA ASP A 219 14.92 -5.50 13.13
C ASP A 219 15.28 -6.41 14.32
N LEU A 220 16.47 -6.22 14.87
CA LEU A 220 16.97 -6.95 16.04
C LEU A 220 16.69 -6.26 17.38
N ARG A 221 16.08 -5.07 17.40
CA ARG A 221 15.76 -4.35 18.67
C ARG A 221 14.98 -5.21 19.67
N PRO A 222 14.03 -6.08 19.28
CA PRO A 222 13.35 -6.97 20.21
C PRO A 222 14.28 -7.90 21.00
N LEU A 223 15.48 -8.19 20.50
CA LEU A 223 16.44 -9.10 21.14
C LEU A 223 17.32 -8.43 22.19
N SER A 224 17.34 -7.09 22.23
CA SER A 224 18.32 -6.31 23.01
C SER A 224 18.34 -6.56 24.52
N ASN A 225 17.24 -7.08 25.10
CA ASN A 225 17.11 -7.34 26.53
C ASN A 225 17.02 -8.84 26.88
N LEU A 226 17.25 -9.74 25.92
CA LEU A 226 17.23 -11.18 26.15
C LEU A 226 18.56 -11.63 26.77
N ALA A 227 18.78 -11.26 28.03
CA ALA A 227 20.04 -11.47 28.73
C ALA A 227 20.43 -12.96 28.89
N ALA A 228 19.47 -13.89 28.77
CA ALA A 228 19.73 -15.32 28.77
C ALA A 228 20.19 -15.86 27.41
N MET A 229 20.19 -15.06 26.34
CA MET A 229 20.52 -15.55 25.00
C MET A 229 21.93 -16.10 24.91
N GLU A 230 22.03 -17.35 24.45
CA GLU A 230 23.27 -18.09 24.23
C GLU A 230 23.52 -18.36 22.75
N VAL A 231 22.48 -18.68 21.98
CA VAL A 231 22.62 -19.01 20.56
C VAL A 231 21.55 -18.32 19.74
N MET A 232 21.97 -17.59 18.71
CA MET A 232 21.09 -17.02 17.69
C MET A 232 21.48 -17.53 16.30
N ARG A 233 20.56 -18.17 15.60
CA ARG A 233 20.67 -18.44 14.16
C ARG A 233 19.73 -17.52 13.39
N LEU A 234 20.30 -16.64 12.57
CA LEU A 234 19.62 -15.59 11.82
C LEU A 234 20.17 -15.49 10.38
N ASP A 235 20.76 -16.56 9.86
CA ASP A 235 21.28 -16.63 8.49
C ASP A 235 20.13 -16.37 7.49
N GLY A 236 20.42 -15.76 6.33
CA GLY A 236 19.44 -15.62 5.25
C GLY A 236 18.24 -14.72 5.60
N ASN A 237 18.51 -13.57 6.22
CA ASN A 237 17.50 -12.57 6.60
C ASN A 237 17.80 -11.20 5.92
N GLN A 238 17.19 -10.12 6.41
CA GLN A 238 17.32 -8.75 5.88
C GLN A 238 17.97 -7.81 6.92
N ILE A 239 18.82 -8.36 7.79
CA ILE A 239 19.44 -7.61 8.89
C ILE A 239 20.57 -6.74 8.35
N SER A 240 20.57 -5.46 8.71
CA SER A 240 21.67 -4.52 8.41
C SER A 240 22.28 -3.90 9.66
N ASP A 241 21.51 -3.77 10.75
CA ASP A 241 21.95 -3.25 12.04
C ASP A 241 22.07 -4.35 13.09
N VAL A 242 23.30 -4.59 13.55
CA VAL A 242 23.64 -5.58 14.58
C VAL A 242 23.88 -4.95 15.96
N THR A 243 23.75 -3.63 16.07
CA THR A 243 23.90 -2.91 17.35
C THR A 243 23.03 -3.48 18.48
N PRO A 244 21.77 -3.91 18.25
CA PRO A 244 20.92 -4.42 19.32
C PRO A 244 21.47 -5.64 20.06
N ILE A 245 22.33 -6.45 19.44
CA ILE A 245 22.88 -7.68 20.05
C ILE A 245 24.27 -7.49 20.67
N ALA A 246 24.86 -6.30 20.54
CA ALA A 246 26.24 -6.00 20.93
C ALA A 246 26.56 -6.29 22.41
N ASN A 247 25.58 -6.15 23.31
CA ASN A 247 25.76 -6.21 24.76
C ASN A 247 25.18 -7.47 25.41
N LEU A 248 24.83 -8.50 24.62
CA LEU A 248 24.32 -9.76 25.15
C LEU A 248 25.46 -10.62 25.69
N ALA A 249 25.75 -10.46 26.98
CA ALA A 249 26.94 -11.02 27.64
C ALA A 249 27.04 -12.56 27.65
N ASN A 250 25.92 -13.26 27.52
CA ASN A 250 25.87 -14.74 27.53
C ASN A 250 25.88 -15.36 26.13
N LEU A 251 25.99 -14.54 25.08
CA LEU A 251 25.93 -15.01 23.71
C LEU A 251 27.21 -15.80 23.36
N ASN A 252 27.02 -17.04 22.94
CA ASN A 252 28.06 -18.02 22.63
C ASN A 252 28.29 -18.11 21.12
N TYR A 253 27.20 -18.23 20.36
CA TYR A 253 27.22 -18.40 18.91
C TYR A 253 26.18 -17.50 18.23
N VAL A 254 26.61 -16.84 17.16
CA VAL A 254 25.75 -15.99 16.34
C VAL A 254 25.92 -16.35 14.87
N PHE A 255 24.82 -16.66 14.19
CA PHE A 255 24.84 -16.93 12.76
C PHE A 255 24.09 -15.82 12.03
N LEU A 256 24.79 -15.05 11.20
CA LEU A 256 24.29 -13.86 10.49
C LEU A 256 24.75 -13.83 9.03
N ALA A 257 25.13 -14.98 8.46
CA ALA A 257 25.46 -15.09 7.06
C ALA A 257 24.26 -14.73 6.17
N GLU A 258 24.51 -14.32 4.93
CA GLU A 258 23.47 -14.01 3.95
C GLU A 258 22.47 -12.92 4.41
N ASN A 259 22.97 -11.89 5.09
CA ASN A 259 22.22 -10.69 5.49
C ASN A 259 22.72 -9.45 4.72
N GLN A 260 22.48 -8.24 5.23
CA GLN A 260 22.82 -6.95 4.61
C GLN A 260 23.76 -6.11 5.51
N ILE A 261 24.61 -6.77 6.29
CA ILE A 261 25.43 -6.13 7.32
C ILE A 261 26.68 -5.51 6.68
N SER A 262 26.86 -4.20 6.84
CA SER A 262 28.01 -3.44 6.33
C SER A 262 28.98 -2.97 7.42
N ASP A 263 28.53 -2.84 8.66
CA ASP A 263 29.30 -2.30 9.77
C ASP A 263 29.15 -3.20 11.00
N ILE A 264 30.26 -3.83 11.41
CA ILE A 264 30.30 -4.71 12.59
C ILE A 264 31.02 -4.06 13.78
N SER A 265 31.33 -2.77 13.72
CA SER A 265 32.06 -2.07 14.79
C SER A 265 31.29 -2.06 16.12
N SER A 266 29.96 -2.10 16.08
CA SER A 266 29.13 -2.20 17.28
C SER A 266 29.28 -3.54 18.01
N LEU A 267 29.78 -4.60 17.35
CA LEU A 267 30.00 -5.92 17.95
C LEU A 267 31.30 -6.04 18.75
N GLN A 268 32.10 -4.98 18.86
CA GLN A 268 33.35 -5.00 19.63
C GLN A 268 33.18 -5.53 21.09
N PRO A 269 32.13 -5.16 21.84
CA PRO A 269 31.92 -5.71 23.19
C PRO A 269 31.68 -7.23 23.17
N LEU A 270 31.00 -7.75 22.15
CA LEU A 270 30.72 -9.17 21.98
C LEU A 270 32.00 -9.96 21.69
N PHE A 271 32.88 -9.45 20.82
CA PHE A 271 34.18 -10.08 20.55
C PHE A 271 35.12 -10.12 21.74
N ASN A 272 34.93 -9.23 22.72
CA ASN A 272 35.68 -9.22 23.97
C ASN A 272 35.03 -10.09 25.07
N SER A 273 33.85 -10.67 24.81
CA SER A 273 33.15 -11.49 25.79
C SER A 273 33.87 -12.84 25.98
N PRO A 274 34.08 -13.30 27.23
CA PRO A 274 34.75 -14.57 27.49
C PRO A 274 33.93 -15.80 27.07
N ASN A 275 32.62 -15.63 26.90
CA ASN A 275 31.70 -16.70 26.52
C ASN A 275 31.51 -16.78 24.99
N PHE A 276 32.06 -15.86 24.22
CA PHE A 276 31.84 -15.81 22.78
C PHE A 276 32.78 -16.76 22.04
N PHE A 277 32.21 -17.71 21.29
CA PHE A 277 32.95 -18.77 20.62
C PHE A 277 32.93 -18.66 19.09
N GLY A 278 31.90 -18.07 18.49
CA GLY A 278 31.82 -18.03 17.03
C GLY A 278 30.76 -17.10 16.46
N ILE A 279 31.10 -16.50 15.31
CA ILE A 279 30.19 -15.74 14.49
C ILE A 279 30.30 -16.14 13.01
N THR A 280 29.17 -16.22 12.30
CA THR A 280 29.17 -16.26 10.83
C THR A 280 28.64 -14.93 10.29
N LEU A 281 29.42 -14.26 9.44
CA LEU A 281 29.06 -13.00 8.78
C LEU A 281 29.31 -13.11 7.27
N ASP A 282 29.31 -14.32 6.73
CA ASP A 282 29.66 -14.58 5.35
C ASP A 282 28.55 -14.22 4.37
N ASN A 283 28.92 -13.98 3.12
CA ASN A 283 27.99 -13.82 2.01
C ASN A 283 26.93 -12.73 2.20
N GLN A 284 27.28 -11.61 2.83
CA GLN A 284 26.39 -10.46 2.91
C GLN A 284 26.05 -9.93 1.50
N LYS A 285 24.80 -9.52 1.29
CA LYS A 285 24.26 -9.01 0.03
C LYS A 285 23.71 -7.60 0.27
N ILE A 286 24.53 -6.60 0.05
CA ILE A 286 24.19 -5.19 0.32
C ILE A 286 23.83 -4.53 -1.01
N THR A 287 22.68 -3.85 -1.06
CA THR A 287 22.32 -2.96 -2.17
C THR A 287 22.28 -1.54 -1.66
N SER A 288 23.16 -0.69 -2.17
CA SER A 288 23.20 0.73 -1.82
C SER A 288 22.09 1.50 -2.51
N GLU A 289 21.73 2.66 -1.95
CA GLU A 289 20.81 3.60 -2.58
C GLU A 289 21.28 3.97 -4.00
N PRO A 290 20.39 4.03 -5.00
CA PRO A 290 20.76 4.37 -6.37
C PRO A 290 21.44 5.74 -6.49
N VAL A 291 22.46 5.83 -7.35
CA VAL A 291 23.16 7.09 -7.64
C VAL A 291 23.13 7.39 -9.14
N LEU A 292 23.14 8.69 -9.48
CA LEU A 292 23.18 9.11 -10.88
C LEU A 292 24.47 8.61 -11.54
N TYR A 293 24.32 7.99 -12.72
CA TYR A 293 25.43 7.61 -13.56
C TYR A 293 26.30 8.82 -13.91
N GLN A 294 27.60 8.64 -13.74
CA GLN A 294 28.63 9.56 -14.18
C GLN A 294 29.75 8.74 -14.83
N GLN A 295 30.39 9.30 -15.84
CA GLN A 295 31.56 8.67 -16.45
C GLN A 295 32.66 8.45 -15.40
N GLU A 296 32.92 9.45 -14.55
CA GLU A 296 33.80 9.35 -13.39
C GLU A 296 32.94 9.17 -12.12
N LEU A 297 32.57 7.93 -11.83
CA LEU A 297 31.75 7.60 -10.67
C LEU A 297 32.61 7.41 -9.42
N VAL A 298 32.24 8.07 -8.32
CA VAL A 298 32.90 7.95 -7.01
C VAL A 298 31.88 7.54 -5.97
N VAL A 299 32.11 6.40 -5.30
CA VAL A 299 31.22 5.87 -4.26
C VAL A 299 32.03 5.63 -2.99
N PRO A 300 31.56 6.08 -1.81
CA PRO A 300 32.25 5.79 -0.55
C PRO A 300 32.16 4.31 -0.20
N ASN A 301 33.27 3.73 0.25
CA ASN A 301 33.28 2.42 0.90
C ASN A 301 32.74 2.56 2.32
N ASN A 302 31.68 1.84 2.64
CA ASN A 302 31.04 1.87 3.96
C ASN A 302 31.25 0.58 4.76
N ILE A 303 32.08 -0.35 4.27
CA ILE A 303 32.30 -1.64 4.94
C ILE A 303 33.31 -1.47 6.07
N LYS A 304 32.88 -1.71 7.31
CA LYS A 304 33.71 -1.53 8.52
C LYS A 304 33.87 -2.81 9.31
N ASP A 305 35.11 -3.04 9.76
CA ASP A 305 35.45 -4.14 10.67
C ASP A 305 35.08 -3.84 12.13
N GLU A 306 35.42 -4.77 13.02
CA GLU A 306 35.10 -4.69 14.45
C GLU A 306 35.80 -3.55 15.19
N MET A 307 36.85 -2.97 14.59
CA MET A 307 37.55 -1.79 15.10
C MET A 307 37.01 -0.49 14.49
N GLY A 308 36.03 -0.58 13.59
CA GLY A 308 35.49 0.54 12.82
C GLY A 308 36.38 0.98 11.66
N ALA A 309 37.41 0.20 11.30
CA ALA A 309 38.27 0.49 10.16
C ALA A 309 37.63 0.02 8.84
N LEU A 310 37.87 0.76 7.76
CA LEU A 310 37.35 0.40 6.44
C LEU A 310 38.04 -0.86 5.90
N ILE A 311 37.25 -1.84 5.46
CA ILE A 311 37.74 -3.05 4.79
C ILE A 311 37.93 -2.73 3.32
N ALA A 312 39.16 -2.83 2.81
CA ALA A 312 39.44 -2.65 1.39
C ALA A 312 38.71 -3.73 0.55
N PRO A 313 38.13 -3.37 -0.61
CA PRO A 313 37.48 -4.33 -1.49
C PRO A 313 38.43 -5.46 -1.93
N ALA A 314 37.92 -6.69 -1.98
CA ALA A 314 38.63 -7.86 -2.50
C ALA A 314 38.59 -7.90 -4.03
N THR A 315 37.46 -7.56 -4.63
CA THR A 315 37.31 -7.36 -6.07
C THR A 315 36.41 -6.15 -6.34
N ILE A 316 36.56 -5.52 -7.51
CA ILE A 316 35.76 -4.38 -7.94
C ILE A 316 35.38 -4.64 -9.40
N SER A 317 34.10 -4.48 -9.74
CA SER A 317 33.59 -4.66 -11.11
C SER A 317 34.11 -3.56 -12.03
N ASP A 318 33.96 -3.74 -13.35
CA ASP A 318 34.12 -2.68 -14.36
C ASP A 318 35.47 -1.92 -14.29
N ASN A 319 36.53 -2.62 -13.87
CA ASN A 319 37.88 -2.08 -13.65
C ASN A 319 37.94 -0.91 -12.66
N GLY A 320 37.03 -0.86 -11.68
CA GLY A 320 37.05 0.14 -10.63
C GLY A 320 38.31 0.03 -9.74
N VAL A 321 38.69 1.15 -9.13
CA VAL A 321 39.91 1.29 -8.32
C VAL A 321 39.56 1.83 -6.94
N TYR A 322 40.07 1.18 -5.90
CA TYR A 322 39.93 1.65 -4.53
C TYR A 322 41.02 2.67 -4.17
N ALA A 323 40.60 3.87 -3.82
CA ALA A 323 41.43 4.91 -3.22
C ALA A 323 40.73 5.39 -1.95
N SER A 324 41.09 4.76 -0.82
CA SER A 324 40.43 4.97 0.48
C SER A 324 40.15 6.45 0.77
N PRO A 325 38.90 6.82 1.13
CA PRO A 325 37.78 5.93 1.50
C PRO A 325 36.89 5.52 0.31
N ASN A 326 37.21 5.89 -0.92
CA ASN A 326 36.30 5.79 -2.05
C ASN A 326 36.68 4.68 -3.05
N ILE A 327 35.68 4.21 -3.76
CA ILE A 327 35.81 3.35 -4.93
C ILE A 327 35.45 4.19 -6.15
N ASN A 328 36.35 4.20 -7.14
CA ASN A 328 36.24 5.04 -8.32
C ASN A 328 36.08 4.16 -9.56
N TRP A 329 35.15 4.50 -10.44
CA TRP A 329 34.99 3.87 -11.75
C TRP A 329 35.11 4.91 -12.85
N ASN A 330 35.73 4.50 -13.96
CA ASN A 330 35.68 5.23 -15.23
C ASN A 330 34.81 4.42 -16.20
N LEU A 331 33.53 4.79 -16.31
CA LEU A 331 32.50 4.05 -17.02
C LEU A 331 32.26 4.69 -18.39
N PRO A 332 32.85 4.17 -19.49
CA PRO A 332 32.75 4.81 -20.81
C PRO A 332 31.34 4.78 -21.41
N ASN A 333 30.49 3.87 -20.94
CA ASN A 333 29.09 3.78 -21.32
C ASN A 333 28.24 3.60 -20.07
N TYR A 334 26.96 3.94 -20.16
CA TYR A 334 25.99 3.67 -19.10
C TYR A 334 25.94 2.17 -18.76
N THR A 335 25.95 1.88 -17.47
CA THR A 335 25.61 0.58 -16.88
C THR A 335 24.59 0.83 -15.78
N ASN A 336 23.70 -0.13 -15.55
CA ASN A 336 22.65 -0.03 -14.53
C ASN A 336 23.16 -0.29 -13.11
N GLN A 337 24.37 -0.84 -12.96
CA GLN A 337 25.00 -1.05 -11.66
C GLN A 337 26.51 -1.25 -11.80
N VAL A 338 27.21 -1.01 -10.70
CA VAL A 338 28.57 -1.48 -10.43
C VAL A 338 28.58 -2.23 -9.10
N SER A 339 29.62 -3.01 -8.83
CA SER A 339 29.71 -3.74 -7.58
C SER A 339 31.14 -3.92 -7.10
N TYR A 340 31.27 -4.29 -5.83
CA TYR A 340 32.53 -4.72 -5.26
C TYR A 340 32.28 -5.79 -4.21
N THR A 341 33.29 -6.62 -3.97
CA THR A 341 33.25 -7.64 -2.90
C THR A 341 34.20 -7.24 -1.78
N PHE A 342 33.97 -7.79 -0.60
CA PHE A 342 34.89 -7.69 0.52
C PHE A 342 35.03 -9.06 1.18
N ASN A 343 36.19 -9.30 1.76
CA ASN A 343 36.47 -10.51 2.51
C ASN A 343 37.52 -10.21 3.57
N LYS A 344 37.15 -10.41 4.84
CA LYS A 344 38.01 -10.20 6.00
C LYS A 344 37.92 -11.44 6.89
N GLN A 345 39.08 -12.03 7.18
CA GLN A 345 39.18 -13.04 8.23
C GLN A 345 39.11 -12.35 9.60
N LEU A 346 38.24 -12.84 10.48
CA LEU A 346 38.10 -12.43 11.87
C LEU A 346 38.71 -13.48 12.80
N ALA A 347 38.86 -13.14 14.08
CA ALA A 347 39.31 -14.09 15.11
C ALA A 347 38.30 -15.25 15.31
N TYR A 348 37.01 -14.97 15.16
CA TYR A 348 35.90 -15.89 15.47
C TYR A 348 35.04 -16.24 14.25
N GLY A 349 35.54 -16.02 13.03
CA GLY A 349 34.80 -16.26 11.79
C GLY A 349 35.37 -15.50 10.59
N SER A 350 34.53 -15.22 9.61
CA SER A 350 34.84 -14.37 8.47
C SER A 350 33.69 -13.40 8.21
N PHE A 351 34.04 -12.22 7.69
CA PHE A 351 33.11 -11.20 7.26
C PHE A 351 33.32 -10.95 5.77
N SER A 352 32.35 -11.38 4.97
CA SER A 352 32.45 -11.37 3.52
C SER A 352 31.13 -11.03 2.87
N GLY A 353 31.17 -10.49 1.66
CA GLY A 353 29.95 -10.14 0.95
C GLY A 353 30.18 -9.39 -0.35
N THR A 354 29.07 -9.02 -0.96
CA THR A 354 29.01 -8.21 -2.18
C THR A 354 28.18 -6.95 -1.90
N VAL A 355 28.69 -5.81 -2.34
CA VAL A 355 27.98 -4.53 -2.36
C VAL A 355 27.64 -4.21 -3.81
N THR A 356 26.37 -4.05 -4.10
CA THR A 356 25.86 -3.58 -5.39
C THR A 356 25.48 -2.11 -5.26
N GLN A 357 26.09 -1.27 -6.08
CA GLN A 357 25.70 0.12 -6.28
C GLN A 357 24.85 0.22 -7.54
N THR A 358 23.55 0.41 -7.39
CA THR A 358 22.65 0.66 -8.52
C THR A 358 22.88 2.06 -9.07
N LEU A 359 22.83 2.18 -10.40
CA LEU A 359 22.94 3.44 -11.11
C LEU A 359 21.64 3.72 -11.88
N HIS A 360 21.25 4.99 -11.93
CA HIS A 360 20.18 5.48 -12.80
C HIS A 360 20.72 6.56 -13.74
N ASN A 361 20.03 6.82 -14.84
CA ASN A 361 20.46 7.81 -15.83
C ASN A 361 19.63 9.10 -15.74
N ALA A 362 20.10 10.16 -16.39
CA ALA A 362 19.29 11.34 -16.69
C ALA A 362 18.86 11.33 -18.16
N TYR A 363 17.64 11.78 -18.40
CA TYR A 363 17.02 11.84 -19.71
C TYR A 363 16.54 13.26 -20.00
N THR A 364 16.33 13.57 -21.27
CA THR A 364 15.91 14.89 -21.72
C THR A 364 14.39 14.99 -21.77
N ALA A 365 13.83 15.91 -20.99
CA ALA A 365 12.46 16.37 -21.16
C ALA A 365 12.43 17.57 -22.10
N THR A 366 11.72 17.45 -23.22
CA THR A 366 11.53 18.53 -24.20
C THR A 366 10.13 19.11 -24.05
N PHE A 367 10.01 20.42 -23.85
CA PHE A 367 8.74 21.14 -23.87
C PHE A 367 8.59 21.87 -25.21
N ASP A 368 7.56 21.51 -25.97
CA ASP A 368 7.27 22.05 -27.30
C ASP A 368 6.03 22.96 -27.25
N VAL A 369 6.23 24.25 -27.55
CA VAL A 369 5.16 25.25 -27.70
C VAL A 369 5.11 25.70 -29.15
N ASP A 370 4.16 25.18 -29.91
CA ASP A 370 3.97 25.50 -31.34
C ASP A 370 5.27 25.37 -32.19
N GLY A 371 6.14 24.41 -31.86
CA GLY A 371 7.41 24.14 -32.52
C GLY A 371 8.64 24.81 -31.88
N VAL A 372 8.44 25.70 -30.90
CA VAL A 372 9.52 26.27 -30.09
C VAL A 372 9.82 25.33 -28.94
N LYS A 373 11.06 24.83 -28.87
CA LYS A 373 11.47 23.78 -27.93
C LYS A 373 12.39 24.31 -26.84
N THR A 374 12.14 23.90 -25.60
CA THR A 374 13.06 24.06 -24.47
C THR A 374 13.31 22.70 -23.83
N ASN A 375 14.54 22.46 -23.39
CA ASN A 375 14.96 21.16 -22.87
C ASN A 375 15.44 21.28 -21.44
N GLU A 376 15.18 20.25 -20.65
CA GLU A 376 15.71 20.05 -19.31
C GLU A 376 16.21 18.61 -19.17
N ALA A 377 17.35 18.41 -18.51
CA ALA A 377 17.83 17.08 -18.16
C ALA A 377 17.30 16.72 -16.76
N VAL A 378 16.60 15.59 -16.66
CA VAL A 378 15.94 15.15 -15.42
C VAL A 378 16.35 13.70 -15.15
N GLU A 379 16.70 13.41 -13.89
CA GLU A 379 17.03 12.04 -13.48
C GLU A 379 15.79 11.13 -13.60
N GLU A 380 16.01 9.90 -14.06
CA GLU A 380 14.98 8.87 -14.09
C GLU A 380 14.27 8.76 -12.74
N THR A 381 12.96 8.52 -12.75
CA THR A 381 12.09 8.40 -11.58
C THR A 381 11.84 9.69 -10.77
N LYS A 382 12.48 10.81 -11.11
CA LYS A 382 12.16 12.13 -10.52
C LYS A 382 10.96 12.77 -11.20
N LEU A 383 10.25 13.63 -10.46
CA LEU A 383 9.20 14.48 -11.02
C LEU A 383 9.84 15.62 -11.82
N LEU A 384 9.19 16.03 -12.91
CA LEU A 384 9.58 17.20 -13.67
C LEU A 384 9.07 18.47 -12.97
N GLN A 385 9.80 19.57 -13.10
CA GLN A 385 9.26 20.87 -12.72
C GLN A 385 8.30 21.36 -13.81
N GLU A 386 7.08 21.73 -13.44
CA GLU A 386 6.14 22.30 -14.40
C GLU A 386 6.66 23.65 -14.92
N PRO A 387 6.82 23.82 -16.25
CA PRO A 387 7.26 25.08 -16.82
C PRO A 387 6.15 26.13 -16.73
N ILE A 388 6.52 27.40 -16.87
CA ILE A 388 5.54 28.50 -16.91
C ILE A 388 4.53 28.24 -18.04
N ALA A 389 3.25 28.29 -17.70
CA ALA A 389 2.16 28.07 -18.66
C ALA A 389 2.30 29.04 -19.86
N PRO A 390 2.43 28.52 -21.09
CA PRO A 390 2.58 29.36 -22.26
C PRO A 390 1.28 30.12 -22.56
N THR A 391 1.41 31.29 -23.19
CA THR A 391 0.28 32.12 -23.60
C THR A 391 0.18 32.20 -25.12
N LYS A 392 -1.04 32.17 -25.64
CA LYS A 392 -1.35 32.25 -27.07
C LYS A 392 -2.60 33.09 -27.27
N GLU A 393 -2.48 34.21 -27.98
CA GLU A 393 -3.59 35.15 -28.18
C GLU A 393 -4.79 34.45 -28.81
N GLY A 394 -5.97 34.59 -28.20
CA GLY A 394 -7.20 33.98 -28.70
C GLY A 394 -7.40 32.50 -28.32
N TYR A 395 -6.51 31.93 -27.50
CA TYR A 395 -6.61 30.54 -27.04
C TYR A 395 -6.43 30.43 -25.52
N THR A 396 -6.92 29.33 -24.94
CA THR A 396 -6.72 28.95 -23.53
C THR A 396 -5.78 27.74 -23.47
N PHE A 397 -4.70 27.83 -22.70
CA PHE A 397 -3.78 26.70 -22.46
C PHE A 397 -4.48 25.60 -21.65
N THR A 398 -4.46 24.36 -22.13
CA THR A 398 -5.14 23.22 -21.50
C THR A 398 -4.21 22.31 -20.71
N GLY A 399 -2.90 22.37 -20.97
CA GLY A 399 -1.88 21.58 -20.30
C GLY A 399 -0.79 21.08 -21.25
N TRP A 400 0.10 20.29 -20.68
CA TRP A 400 1.17 19.58 -21.37
C TRP A 400 0.74 18.14 -21.65
N TYR A 401 1.04 17.64 -22.85
CA TYR A 401 0.59 16.33 -23.31
C TYR A 401 1.72 15.55 -23.99
N ASP A 402 1.69 14.23 -23.92
CA ASP A 402 2.67 13.33 -24.54
C ASP A 402 2.58 13.28 -26.09
N ALA A 403 1.57 13.92 -26.68
CA ALA A 403 1.37 14.01 -28.12
C ALA A 403 1.03 15.44 -28.57
N LYS A 404 1.41 15.77 -29.80
CA LYS A 404 1.16 17.10 -30.40
C LYS A 404 -0.33 17.46 -30.50
N THR A 405 -1.20 16.46 -30.68
CA THR A 405 -2.65 16.61 -30.69
C THR A 405 -3.28 15.44 -29.93
N GLY A 406 -4.13 15.71 -28.94
CA GLY A 406 -4.70 14.66 -28.08
C GLY A 406 -3.65 14.11 -27.11
N GLY A 407 -3.59 12.79 -26.95
CA GLY A 407 -2.64 12.16 -26.03
C GLY A 407 -3.05 12.25 -24.56
N ASN A 408 -2.17 11.77 -23.69
CA ASN A 408 -2.36 11.84 -22.24
C ASN A 408 -1.80 13.16 -21.72
N LYS A 409 -2.56 13.79 -20.83
CA LYS A 409 -2.10 14.98 -20.14
C LYS A 409 -1.06 14.56 -19.11
N TRP A 410 0.10 15.19 -19.14
CA TRP A 410 1.16 14.99 -18.16
C TRP A 410 0.77 15.62 -16.82
N ASP A 411 0.91 14.86 -15.75
CA ASP A 411 0.68 15.29 -14.37
C ASP A 411 2.02 15.46 -13.64
N PHE A 412 2.49 16.70 -13.50
CA PHE A 412 3.77 17.02 -12.85
C PHE A 412 3.81 16.66 -11.35
N ALA A 413 2.67 16.34 -10.73
CA ALA A 413 2.64 15.90 -9.33
C ALA A 413 2.85 14.38 -9.18
N THR A 414 2.58 13.59 -10.21
CA THR A 414 2.60 12.12 -10.12
C THR A 414 3.48 11.44 -11.17
N ASP A 415 3.56 12.01 -12.37
CA ASP A 415 4.29 11.44 -13.48
C ASP A 415 5.78 11.69 -13.33
N LYS A 416 6.55 10.60 -13.40
CA LYS A 416 8.00 10.59 -13.21
C LYS A 416 8.70 10.48 -14.56
N MET A 417 9.91 11.02 -14.63
CA MET A 417 10.76 10.91 -15.80
C MET A 417 11.01 9.42 -16.13
N PRO A 418 10.64 8.95 -17.34
CA PRO A 418 10.87 7.57 -17.73
C PRO A 418 12.33 7.33 -18.12
N ALA A 419 12.68 6.08 -18.40
CA ALA A 419 14.00 5.66 -18.85
C ALA A 419 14.26 5.99 -20.34
N GLU A 420 13.75 7.12 -20.82
CA GLU A 420 13.89 7.61 -22.20
C GLU A 420 13.63 9.12 -22.29
N ASP A 421 14.12 9.74 -23.36
CA ASP A 421 13.82 11.14 -23.65
C ASP A 421 12.33 11.30 -24.01
N ILE A 422 11.69 12.34 -23.47
CA ILE A 422 10.28 12.63 -23.74
C ILE A 422 10.11 14.00 -24.39
N THR A 423 9.00 14.17 -25.11
CA THR A 423 8.54 15.48 -25.56
C THR A 423 7.11 15.72 -25.09
N LEU A 424 6.91 16.80 -24.35
CA LEU A 424 5.62 17.29 -23.90
C LEU A 424 5.20 18.50 -24.74
N TYR A 425 3.99 18.45 -25.28
CA TYR A 425 3.43 19.46 -26.17
C TYR A 425 2.42 20.31 -25.42
N ALA A 426 2.57 21.64 -25.52
CA ALA A 426 1.56 22.56 -25.03
C ALA A 426 0.33 22.51 -25.94
N GLN A 427 -0.82 22.21 -25.35
CA GLN A 427 -2.10 22.22 -26.08
C GLN A 427 -2.98 23.40 -25.66
N PHE A 428 -3.78 23.85 -26.62
CA PHE A 428 -4.59 25.05 -26.51
C PHE A 428 -5.99 24.83 -27.08
N THR A 429 -7.01 25.33 -26.40
CA THR A 429 -8.38 25.39 -26.91
C THR A 429 -8.66 26.79 -27.45
N ILE A 430 -9.19 26.87 -28.67
CA ILE A 430 -9.57 28.17 -29.26
C ILE A 430 -10.68 28.82 -28.44
N ASN A 431 -10.51 30.10 -28.09
CA ASN A 431 -11.50 30.82 -27.30
C ASN A 431 -12.70 31.19 -28.17
N SER A 432 -13.84 31.40 -27.52
CA SER A 432 -15.02 31.99 -28.13
C SER A 432 -15.33 33.32 -27.46
N TYR A 433 -15.68 34.30 -28.29
CA TYR A 433 -15.97 35.66 -27.86
C TYR A 433 -17.38 36.03 -28.31
N THR A 434 -17.95 37.03 -27.64
CA THR A 434 -19.31 37.50 -27.88
C THR A 434 -19.27 38.79 -28.67
N ALA A 435 -19.90 38.80 -29.84
CA ALA A 435 -20.27 40.01 -30.55
C ALA A 435 -21.67 40.44 -30.08
N THR A 436 -21.79 41.68 -29.62
CA THR A 436 -23.05 42.28 -29.19
C THR A 436 -23.53 43.23 -30.27
N PHE A 437 -24.75 43.04 -30.76
CA PHE A 437 -25.39 43.91 -31.73
C PHE A 437 -26.37 44.83 -30.99
N ASP A 438 -26.08 46.12 -31.00
CA ASP A 438 -26.89 47.14 -30.33
C ASP A 438 -27.73 47.90 -31.36
N ILE A 439 -29.05 47.80 -31.22
CA ILE A 439 -30.04 48.58 -31.97
C ILE A 439 -30.74 49.51 -31.00
N ASP A 440 -30.26 50.76 -30.92
CA ASP A 440 -30.84 51.82 -30.06
C ASP A 440 -31.04 51.39 -28.58
N GLY A 441 -30.12 50.60 -28.03
CA GLY A 441 -30.14 50.07 -26.67
C GLY A 441 -30.74 48.66 -26.54
N LYS A 442 -31.31 48.09 -27.62
CA LYS A 442 -31.75 46.70 -27.66
C LYS A 442 -30.60 45.80 -28.12
N LEU A 443 -30.18 44.90 -27.24
CA LEU A 443 -29.01 44.05 -27.47
C LEU A 443 -29.41 42.65 -27.96
N THR A 444 -28.75 42.18 -29.02
CA THR A 444 -28.67 40.76 -29.37
C THR A 444 -27.20 40.33 -29.39
N THR A 445 -26.93 39.03 -29.29
CA THR A 445 -25.55 38.54 -29.19
C THR A 445 -25.32 37.34 -30.09
N GLN A 446 -24.12 37.26 -30.66
CA GLN A 446 -23.61 36.08 -31.34
C GLN A 446 -22.28 35.66 -30.69
N LYS A 447 -22.14 34.37 -30.42
CA LYS A 447 -20.90 33.79 -29.88
C LYS A 447 -20.20 33.02 -30.99
N VAL A 448 -18.99 33.41 -31.34
CA VAL A 448 -18.16 32.74 -32.35
C VAL A 448 -16.76 32.52 -31.82
N THR A 449 -16.05 31.53 -32.39
CA THR A 449 -14.64 31.29 -32.08
C THR A 449 -13.75 32.42 -32.59
N TYR A 450 -12.62 32.63 -31.92
CA TYR A 450 -11.57 33.55 -32.38
C TYR A 450 -11.25 33.34 -33.86
N GLN A 451 -11.00 34.43 -34.59
CA GLN A 451 -10.67 34.44 -36.02
C GLN A 451 -11.75 33.87 -36.96
N SER A 452 -12.95 33.58 -36.46
CA SER A 452 -14.10 33.17 -37.27
C SER A 452 -14.92 34.39 -37.71
N LEU A 453 -15.66 34.26 -38.80
CA LEU A 453 -16.57 35.30 -39.27
C LEU A 453 -17.85 35.32 -38.42
N LEU A 454 -18.44 36.51 -38.28
CA LEU A 454 -19.77 36.68 -37.71
C LEU A 454 -20.83 36.41 -38.77
N GLU A 455 -22.00 35.98 -38.33
CA GLU A 455 -23.18 35.91 -39.19
C GLU A 455 -23.85 37.28 -39.16
N GLU A 456 -24.11 37.86 -40.34
CA GLU A 456 -24.77 39.16 -40.40
C GLU A 456 -26.20 39.05 -39.88
N PRO A 457 -26.57 39.77 -38.82
CA PRO A 457 -27.94 39.76 -38.33
C PRO A 457 -28.84 40.45 -39.34
N VAL A 458 -30.12 40.05 -39.35
CA VAL A 458 -31.14 40.68 -40.20
C VAL A 458 -31.09 42.20 -40.01
N ALA A 459 -30.99 42.92 -41.14
CA ALA A 459 -30.90 44.38 -41.14
C ALA A 459 -32.07 44.98 -40.33
N PRO A 460 -31.80 45.77 -39.27
CA PRO A 460 -32.84 46.32 -38.43
C PRO A 460 -33.62 47.40 -39.19
N THR A 461 -34.91 47.51 -38.88
CA THR A 461 -35.79 48.54 -39.44
C THR A 461 -36.13 49.59 -38.39
N LYS A 462 -36.15 50.87 -38.81
CA LYS A 462 -36.46 52.02 -37.96
C LYS A 462 -37.28 53.03 -38.76
N ASP A 463 -38.51 53.30 -38.33
CA ASP A 463 -39.44 54.18 -39.05
C ASP A 463 -38.85 55.56 -39.30
N GLY A 464 -38.89 56.01 -40.56
CA GLY A 464 -38.32 57.29 -40.98
C GLY A 464 -36.79 57.31 -41.07
N TYR A 465 -36.10 56.17 -41.05
CA TYR A 465 -34.65 56.06 -41.25
C TYR A 465 -34.26 54.88 -42.18
N THR A 466 -33.09 54.98 -42.82
CA THR A 466 -32.44 53.94 -43.64
C THR A 466 -31.24 53.36 -42.90
N PHE A 467 -31.20 52.04 -42.70
CA PHE A 467 -30.06 51.34 -42.09
C PHE A 467 -28.81 51.43 -42.98
N THR A 468 -27.69 51.91 -42.44
CA THR A 468 -26.43 52.10 -43.19
C THR A 468 -25.40 51.01 -42.95
N GLY A 469 -25.53 50.25 -41.86
CA GLY A 469 -24.64 49.15 -41.51
C GLY A 469 -24.42 49.03 -40.00
N TRP A 470 -23.59 48.05 -39.66
CA TRP A 470 -23.11 47.80 -38.30
C TRP A 470 -21.74 48.46 -38.12
N TYR A 471 -21.53 49.21 -37.04
CA TYR A 471 -20.31 49.97 -36.79
C TYR A 471 -19.74 49.68 -35.40
N ASP A 472 -18.43 49.79 -35.22
CA ASP A 472 -17.75 49.59 -33.92
C ASP A 472 -18.02 50.69 -32.86
N ALA A 473 -18.73 51.76 -33.25
CA ALA A 473 -19.09 52.86 -32.36
C ALA A 473 -20.56 53.29 -32.56
N LYS A 474 -21.17 53.86 -31.51
CA LYS A 474 -22.58 54.30 -31.51
C LYS A 474 -22.89 55.42 -32.52
N THR A 475 -21.90 56.26 -32.81
CA THR A 475 -21.97 57.32 -33.83
C THR A 475 -20.63 57.38 -34.57
N GLY A 476 -20.62 57.32 -35.90
CA GLY A 476 -19.37 57.26 -36.67
C GLY A 476 -18.72 55.88 -36.61
N GLY A 477 -17.40 55.81 -36.48
CA GLY A 477 -16.68 54.53 -36.38
C GLY A 477 -16.49 53.80 -37.71
N THR A 478 -15.97 52.57 -37.63
CA THR A 478 -15.67 51.72 -38.78
C THR A 478 -16.84 50.77 -39.04
N LYS A 479 -17.32 50.73 -40.28
CA LYS A 479 -18.34 49.76 -40.70
C LYS A 479 -17.74 48.34 -40.62
N TRP A 480 -18.40 47.45 -39.89
CA TRP A 480 -18.03 46.04 -39.84
C TRP A 480 -18.36 45.37 -41.17
N ASP A 481 -17.40 44.62 -41.70
CA ASP A 481 -17.56 43.82 -42.90
C ASP A 481 -17.77 42.36 -42.49
N PHE A 482 -18.96 41.81 -42.69
CA PHE A 482 -19.25 40.41 -42.32
C PHE A 482 -18.59 39.38 -43.26
N ALA A 483 -18.12 39.80 -44.44
CA ALA A 483 -17.42 38.91 -45.37
C ALA A 483 -15.93 38.74 -45.00
N THR A 484 -15.32 39.74 -44.36
CA THR A 484 -13.86 39.74 -44.09
C THR A 484 -13.50 39.97 -42.62
N GLY A 485 -14.39 40.57 -41.83
CA GLY A 485 -14.22 40.87 -40.43
C GLY A 485 -14.22 39.62 -39.56
N LYS A 486 -13.05 39.32 -39.00
CA LYS A 486 -12.84 38.18 -38.10
C LYS A 486 -12.98 38.59 -36.65
N MET A 487 -13.52 37.69 -35.85
CA MET A 487 -13.68 37.90 -34.41
C MET A 487 -12.31 38.11 -33.73
N PRO A 488 -12.05 39.28 -33.10
CA PRO A 488 -10.79 39.55 -32.44
C PRO A 488 -10.68 38.81 -31.09
N ALA A 489 -9.54 38.94 -30.43
CA ALA A 489 -9.32 38.42 -29.08
C ALA A 489 -10.02 39.31 -28.03
N GLY A 490 -11.33 39.16 -27.92
CA GLY A 490 -12.17 39.90 -26.97
C GLY A 490 -13.60 40.07 -27.45
N ASN A 491 -14.50 40.38 -26.52
CA ASN A 491 -15.87 40.71 -26.88
C ASN A 491 -15.92 42.05 -27.61
N ILE A 492 -16.79 42.15 -28.61
CA ILE A 492 -17.00 43.39 -29.37
C ILE A 492 -18.46 43.82 -29.28
N THR A 493 -18.72 45.11 -29.52
CA THR A 493 -20.07 45.64 -29.69
C THR A 493 -20.15 46.35 -31.03
N LEU A 494 -21.16 46.00 -31.82
CA LEU A 494 -21.47 46.60 -33.11
C LEU A 494 -22.82 47.31 -33.01
N TYR A 495 -22.87 48.56 -33.42
CA TYR A 495 -24.02 49.45 -33.31
C TYR A 495 -24.68 49.60 -34.68
N ALA A 496 -26.00 49.43 -34.73
CA ALA A 496 -26.77 49.72 -35.92
C ALA A 496 -26.82 51.24 -36.14
N GLN A 497 -26.36 51.71 -37.30
CA GLN A 497 -26.46 53.12 -37.67
C GLN A 497 -27.47 53.33 -38.77
N PHE A 498 -28.10 54.50 -38.73
CA PHE A 498 -29.21 54.85 -39.60
C PHE A 498 -29.11 56.31 -40.07
N THR A 499 -29.53 56.57 -41.31
CA THR A 499 -29.69 57.92 -41.86
C THR A 499 -31.17 58.27 -41.90
N LYS A 500 -31.55 59.47 -41.43
CA LYS A 500 -32.96 59.91 -41.44
C LYS A 500 -33.46 60.05 -42.88
N ASN A 501 -34.65 59.54 -43.16
CA ASN A 501 -35.32 59.69 -44.44
C ASN A 501 -35.98 61.07 -44.50
N ASP A 502 -35.83 61.78 -45.62
CA ASP A 502 -36.49 63.08 -45.81
C ASP A 502 -38.01 62.90 -46.01
N ASN A 503 -38.82 63.72 -45.32
CA ASN A 503 -40.28 63.65 -45.42
C ASN A 503 -40.75 64.16 -46.81
N PRO A 504 -41.73 63.52 -47.46
CA PRO A 504 -42.29 63.94 -48.74
C PRO A 504 -43.33 65.06 -48.55
N ASN A 505 -43.22 66.13 -49.35
CA ASN A 505 -44.22 67.19 -49.44
C ASN A 505 -45.39 66.71 -50.33
N PRO A 506 -46.65 66.76 -49.88
CA PRO A 506 -47.81 66.50 -50.71
C PRO A 506 -48.36 67.84 -51.22
N ASP A 507 -47.75 68.40 -52.27
CA ASP A 507 -48.38 69.39 -53.16
C ASP A 507 -47.42 69.76 -54.31
N ASP A 508 -48.01 69.81 -55.51
CA ASP A 508 -47.65 70.61 -56.68
C ASP A 508 -47.19 69.86 -57.97
N PRO A 509 -47.82 70.15 -59.13
CA PRO A 509 -47.91 69.26 -60.29
C PRO A 509 -47.06 69.72 -61.50
N THR A 510 -47.10 68.89 -62.55
CA THR A 510 -46.92 69.25 -63.98
C THR A 510 -45.68 70.05 -64.40
N THR A 511 -44.81 69.45 -65.22
CA THR A 511 -44.66 69.86 -66.63
C THR A 511 -43.96 68.77 -67.46
N ASN A 512 -44.49 68.60 -68.67
CA ASN A 512 -44.09 67.69 -69.73
C ASN A 512 -42.93 68.27 -70.58
N THR A 513 -41.89 67.43 -70.82
CA THR A 513 -41.18 67.15 -72.12
C THR A 513 -40.45 68.27 -72.92
N PRO A 514 -39.58 67.93 -73.93
CA PRO A 514 -38.58 66.84 -74.04
C PRO A 514 -37.25 67.26 -74.74
N THR A 515 -36.16 66.49 -74.51
CA THR A 515 -35.11 65.99 -75.46
C THR A 515 -33.92 65.53 -74.60
N GLY A 516 -33.35 64.33 -74.64
CA GLY A 516 -33.56 63.09 -75.36
C GLY A 516 -32.43 62.13 -74.99
N ASN A 517 -32.77 60.84 -74.88
CA ASN A 517 -31.94 59.61 -74.85
C ASN A 517 -30.93 59.41 -73.69
N GLY A 518 -30.83 58.25 -73.04
CA GLY A 518 -31.47 56.94 -73.19
C GLY A 518 -31.20 56.14 -71.90
N ASP A 519 -32.18 55.38 -71.42
CA ASP A 519 -32.22 53.90 -71.53
C ASP A 519 -31.44 53.24 -70.36
N GLY A 520 -31.99 52.39 -69.50
CA GLY A 520 -33.31 51.81 -69.37
C GLY A 520 -33.39 50.99 -68.07
N THR A 521 -34.64 50.83 -67.57
CA THR A 521 -35.23 49.62 -66.93
C THR A 521 -34.56 49.03 -65.67
N SER A 522 -35.22 48.56 -64.61
CA SER A 522 -36.64 48.37 -64.27
C SER A 522 -36.73 47.90 -62.79
N ASN A 523 -37.67 48.47 -62.03
CA ASN A 523 -38.31 47.94 -60.81
C ASN A 523 -39.18 46.68 -61.19
N PRO A 524 -39.94 45.94 -60.33
CA PRO A 524 -40.35 46.36 -59.00
C PRO A 524 -40.60 45.31 -57.89
N SER A 525 -40.98 45.87 -56.72
CA SER A 525 -42.08 45.41 -55.85
C SER A 525 -41.79 44.27 -54.88
N ASN A 526 -42.35 44.20 -53.66
CA ASN A 526 -43.46 44.95 -53.08
C ASN A 526 -43.46 44.86 -51.55
N SER A 527 -44.02 45.91 -50.93
CA SER A 527 -44.88 45.97 -49.73
C SER A 527 -44.57 45.03 -48.56
N GLY A 528 -44.28 45.54 -47.37
CA GLY A 528 -45.22 46.36 -46.58
C GLY A 528 -45.75 45.48 -45.43
N GLY A 529 -45.95 45.93 -44.21
CA GLY A 529 -45.89 47.25 -43.61
C GLY A 529 -46.54 47.12 -42.22
N ASN A 530 -46.35 48.14 -41.39
CA ASN A 530 -47.15 48.47 -40.20
C ASN A 530 -47.13 47.44 -39.04
N THR A 531 -47.12 47.81 -37.75
CA THR A 531 -47.51 49.06 -37.08
C THR A 531 -47.12 48.95 -35.60
N THR A 532 -46.71 50.08 -35.01
CA THR A 532 -47.02 50.57 -33.65
C THR A 532 -46.57 49.81 -32.39
N LEU A 533 -45.62 50.47 -31.68
CA LEU A 533 -45.54 50.83 -30.25
C LEU A 533 -46.80 50.57 -29.36
N PRO A 534 -46.72 50.50 -27.99
CA PRO A 534 -45.71 51.09 -27.09
C PRO A 534 -45.27 50.27 -25.84
N THR A 535 -44.16 50.75 -25.27
CA THR A 535 -43.76 50.98 -23.85
C THR A 535 -44.34 50.18 -22.66
N ALA A 536 -43.38 49.80 -21.79
CA ALA A 536 -43.35 49.81 -20.32
C ALA A 536 -43.81 48.58 -19.51
N GLY A 537 -42.84 48.05 -18.75
CA GLY A 537 -42.98 47.52 -17.38
C GLY A 537 -43.61 46.14 -17.27
N ASP A 538 -43.36 45.34 -16.25
CA ASP A 538 -42.38 45.35 -15.17
C ASP A 538 -42.47 43.94 -14.57
N GLU A 539 -41.42 43.53 -13.85
CA GLU A 539 -41.44 42.51 -12.80
C GLU A 539 -41.61 40.99 -13.07
N ASN A 540 -40.66 40.28 -12.43
CA ASN A 540 -40.79 39.04 -11.65
C ASN A 540 -41.44 37.79 -12.29
N THR A 541 -40.67 36.71 -12.32
CA THR A 541 -40.92 35.58 -11.39
C THR A 541 -39.77 34.56 -11.37
N MET A 542 -39.35 34.26 -10.15
CA MET A 542 -38.42 33.20 -9.75
C MET A 542 -38.96 31.80 -10.08
N LEU A 543 -38.07 30.90 -10.50
CA LEU A 543 -38.33 29.46 -10.60
C LEU A 543 -37.79 28.73 -9.34
N PRO A 544 -38.44 27.65 -8.87
CA PRO A 544 -38.10 26.98 -7.61
C PRO A 544 -37.02 25.89 -7.80
N ILE A 545 -36.08 25.81 -6.85
CA ILE A 545 -35.19 24.65 -6.67
C ILE A 545 -35.82 23.74 -5.62
N PHE A 546 -36.03 22.48 -5.99
CA PHE A 546 -36.50 21.41 -5.11
C PHE A 546 -35.44 21.02 -4.08
N ILE A 547 -35.89 20.93 -2.82
CA ILE A 547 -35.16 20.46 -1.64
C ILE A 547 -35.29 18.93 -1.55
N GLY A 548 -34.17 18.24 -1.39
CA GLY A 548 -34.12 16.87 -0.88
C GLY A 548 -33.70 16.87 0.60
N VAL A 549 -34.61 16.46 1.48
CA VAL A 549 -34.37 16.21 2.92
C VAL A 549 -34.18 14.71 3.14
N PHE A 550 -33.15 14.32 3.89
CA PHE A 550 -33.17 13.10 4.71
C PHE A 550 -32.58 13.42 6.10
N LEU A 551 -33.35 13.09 7.15
CA LEU A 551 -33.11 13.35 8.58
C LEU A 551 -32.01 12.43 9.16
N LEU A 552 -31.03 12.92 9.93
CA LEU A 552 -31.01 13.27 11.37
C LEU A 552 -31.00 12.07 12.33
N GLY A 553 -29.84 11.87 12.99
CA GLY A 553 -29.63 11.04 14.17
C GLY A 553 -28.60 11.73 15.08
N THR A 554 -28.88 11.79 16.38
CA THR A 554 -28.53 12.86 17.30
C THR A 554 -27.22 12.70 18.10
N ALA A 555 -26.64 13.87 18.38
CA ALA A 555 -25.55 14.25 19.30
C ALA A 555 -25.40 13.51 20.65
N THR A 556 -24.15 13.41 21.15
CA THR A 556 -23.75 14.12 22.38
C THR A 556 -22.22 14.30 22.51
N LEU A 557 -21.85 15.52 22.84
CA LEU A 557 -20.53 16.04 23.22
C LEU A 557 -20.47 16.12 24.76
N ILE A 558 -19.31 15.88 25.41
CA ILE A 558 -18.83 16.64 26.59
C ILE A 558 -17.35 16.29 26.94
N LEU A 559 -16.58 17.39 26.97
CA LEU A 559 -15.28 17.79 27.56
C LEU A 559 -14.44 16.95 28.56
N ARG A 560 -13.12 17.00 28.29
CA ARG A 560 -11.94 17.43 29.11
C ARG A 560 -11.63 16.84 30.51
N LYS A 561 -10.38 16.35 30.67
CA LYS A 561 -9.28 16.95 31.49
C LYS A 561 -7.99 16.12 31.35
N THR A 562 -6.92 16.66 30.74
CA THR A 562 -5.66 17.12 31.38
C THR A 562 -5.11 16.24 32.51
N ILE A 563 -3.87 15.76 32.36
CA ILE A 563 -2.78 15.89 33.36
C ILE A 563 -1.44 15.82 32.61
N LYS A 564 -0.60 16.83 32.82
CA LYS A 564 0.84 16.87 32.55
C LYS A 564 1.52 17.14 33.90
N VAL A 565 2.66 16.48 34.13
CA VAL A 565 3.73 16.77 35.11
C VAL A 565 3.52 16.34 36.57
N LYS A 566 4.28 15.32 36.99
CA LYS A 566 5.49 15.53 37.81
C LYS A 566 6.57 14.53 37.43
#